data_AF-A0A644YPG1-F1
#
_entry.id   AF-A0A644YPG1-F1
#
_cell.length_a   1.000
_cell.length_b   1.000
_cell.length_c   1.000
_cell.angle_alpha   90.00
_cell.angle_beta   90.00
_cell.angle_gamma   90.00
#
_symmetry.space_group_name_H-M   'P 1'
#
loop_
_entity.id
_entity.type
_entity.pdbx_description
1 polymer ?
#
loop_
_entity_poly.entity_id
_entity_poly.type
_entity_poly.pdbx_seq_one_letter_code
_entity_poly.pdbx_strand_id
1 'polypeptide(L)'
;MALNGIVVVLGNPIIVSKLRRFHPLANITASGLLYAVGFSLFAFAVSPIAFLALTVIFTTGEIINATNEHFYVANNTPISHRSRFSAILPIIMGTGHAVAPIIGGSIIEAHSMNLLWISTGLGALIGSLGIFILYLTEKKPRN
;
A
#
# COMPACT_ATOMS: atom_id res chain seq x y z
N MET A 1 -8.89 13.92 6.65
CA MET A 1 -8.99 13.90 5.18
C MET A 1 -8.21 15.01 4.49
N ALA A 2 -8.30 16.29 4.92
CA ALA A 2 -7.61 17.40 4.22
C ALA A 2 -6.08 17.23 4.10
N LEU A 3 -5.39 16.76 5.15
CA LEU A 3 -3.93 16.60 5.13
C LEU A 3 -3.46 15.57 4.10
N ASN A 4 -4.09 14.40 4.02
CA ASN A 4 -3.74 13.37 3.04
C ASN A 4 -3.85 13.92 1.62
N GLY A 5 -4.95 14.59 1.26
CA GLY A 5 -5.10 15.22 -0.05
C GLY A 5 -4.02 16.27 -0.37
N ILE A 6 -3.63 17.10 0.61
CA ILE A 6 -2.54 18.07 0.45
C ILE A 6 -1.21 17.34 0.18
N VAL A 7 -0.90 16.30 0.95
CA VAL A 7 0.34 15.51 0.79
C VAL A 7 0.37 14.81 -0.56
N VAL A 8 -0.75 14.25 -1.02
CA VAL A 8 -0.84 13.64 -2.35
C VAL A 8 -0.60 14.68 -3.44
N VAL A 9 -1.32 15.81 -3.44
CA VAL A 9 -1.22 16.82 -4.50
C VAL A 9 0.18 17.41 -4.59
N LEU A 10 0.79 17.76 -3.45
CA LEU A 10 2.13 18.36 -3.42
C LEU A 10 3.24 17.33 -3.61
N GLY A 11 3.09 16.14 -3.01
CA GLY A 11 4.11 15.11 -2.98
C GLY A 11 4.21 14.29 -4.26
N ASN A 12 3.08 14.04 -4.95
CA ASN A 12 3.03 13.18 -6.13
C ASN A 12 4.07 13.52 -7.21
N PRO A 13 4.17 14.76 -7.75
CA PRO A 13 5.14 15.05 -8.82
C PRO A 13 6.59 14.80 -8.40
N ILE A 14 6.94 15.12 -7.14
CA ILE A 14 8.29 14.99 -6.60
C ILE A 14 8.64 13.51 -6.38
N ILE A 15 7.76 12.79 -5.68
CA ILE A 15 7.94 11.39 -5.30
C ILE A 15 8.01 10.53 -6.56
N VAL A 16 7.08 10.70 -7.49
CA VAL A 16 7.03 9.91 -8.73
C VAL A 16 8.27 10.17 -9.58
N SER A 17 8.69 11.42 -9.77
CA SER A 17 9.90 11.75 -10.53
C SER A 17 11.13 11.02 -9.98
N LYS A 18 11.30 11.03 -8.65
CA LYS A 18 12.44 10.38 -7.99
C LYS A 18 12.38 8.84 -8.07
N LEU A 19 11.19 8.27 -8.16
CA LEU A 19 10.99 6.81 -8.13
C LEU A 19 11.05 6.13 -9.50
N ARG A 20 10.90 6.88 -10.59
CA ARG A 20 11.02 6.36 -11.98
C ARG A 20 12.33 5.62 -12.27
N ARG A 21 13.39 5.93 -11.53
CA ARG A 21 14.71 5.29 -11.68
C ARG A 21 14.85 3.93 -11.00
N PHE A 22 13.89 3.55 -10.15
CA PHE A 22 13.93 2.31 -9.39
C PHE A 22 12.97 1.27 -9.97
N HIS A 23 13.23 0.00 -9.66
CA HIS A 23 12.38 -1.11 -10.11
C HIS A 23 10.96 -0.99 -9.51
N PRO A 24 9.88 -1.12 -10.29
CA PRO A 24 8.51 -0.96 -9.81
C PRO A 24 8.18 -1.82 -8.59
N LEU A 25 8.59 -3.10 -8.59
CA LEU A 25 8.36 -3.98 -7.44
C LEU A 25 9.10 -3.54 -6.17
N ALA A 26 10.32 -3.01 -6.29
CA ALA A 26 11.05 -2.49 -5.14
C ALA A 26 10.35 -1.27 -4.53
N ASN A 27 9.78 -0.42 -5.39
CA ASN A 27 8.95 0.72 -4.96
C ASN A 27 7.68 0.24 -4.25
N ILE A 28 6.99 -0.78 -4.80
CA ILE A 28 5.77 -1.34 -4.18
C ILE A 28 6.10 -1.98 -2.82
N THR A 29 7.20 -2.73 -2.69
CA THR A 29 7.67 -3.25 -1.39
C THR A 29 7.88 -2.12 -0.40
N ALA A 30 8.60 -1.06 -0.78
CA ALA A 30 8.83 0.10 0.08
C ALA A 30 7.51 0.77 0.51
N SER A 31 6.52 0.86 -0.39
CA SER A 31 5.19 1.37 -0.05
C SER A 31 4.49 0.51 1.00
N GLY A 32 4.54 -0.82 0.86
CA GLY A 32 3.94 -1.75 1.80
C GLY A 32 4.60 -1.70 3.17
N LEU A 33 5.91 -1.45 3.24
CA LEU A 33 6.60 -1.22 4.51
C LEU A 33 6.18 0.09 5.17
N LEU A 34 6.02 1.17 4.40
CA LEU A 34 5.51 2.45 4.91
C LEU A 34 4.09 2.29 5.47
N TYR A 35 3.24 1.52 4.79
CA TYR A 35 1.92 1.16 5.30
C TYR A 35 1.99 0.33 6.58
N ALA A 36 2.82 -0.72 6.61
CA ALA A 36 2.97 -1.56 7.78
C ALA A 36 3.40 -0.76 9.02
N VAL A 37 4.39 0.12 8.86
CA VAL A 37 4.88 1.00 9.92
C VAL A 37 3.84 2.05 10.29
N GLY A 38 3.29 2.77 9.30
CA GLY A 38 2.31 3.83 9.53
C GLY A 38 1.06 3.33 10.26
N PHE A 39 0.48 2.21 9.80
CA PHE A 39 -0.69 1.61 10.41
C PHE A 39 -0.40 0.99 11.78
N SER A 40 0.71 0.28 11.96
CA SER A 40 1.04 -0.29 13.28
C SER A 40 1.26 0.80 14.33
N LEU A 41 1.93 1.90 13.97
CA LEU A 41 2.24 2.98 14.90
C LEU A 41 1.02 3.81 15.30
N PHE A 42 -0.10 3.77 14.55
CA PHE A 42 -1.35 4.40 14.98
C PHE A 42 -1.88 3.81 16.29
N ALA A 43 -1.57 2.55 16.62
CA ALA A 43 -1.94 1.93 17.89
C ALA A 43 -1.31 2.63 19.11
N PHE A 44 -0.20 3.36 18.92
CA PHE A 44 0.54 4.03 19.99
C PHE A 44 0.44 5.56 19.91
N ALA A 45 -0.33 6.09 18.95
CA ALA A 45 -0.46 7.53 18.75
C ALA A 45 -1.38 8.13 19.82
N VAL A 46 -0.82 9.00 20.66
CA VAL A 46 -1.57 9.68 21.75
C VAL A 46 -1.81 11.15 21.46
N SER A 47 -0.95 11.79 20.66
CA SER A 47 -1.03 13.23 20.36
C SER A 47 -1.55 13.49 18.94
N PRO A 48 -2.30 14.60 18.71
CA PRO A 48 -2.75 14.97 17.36
C PRO A 48 -1.60 15.09 16.35
N ILE A 49 -0.44 15.58 16.79
CA ILE A 49 0.77 15.71 15.96
C ILE A 49 1.27 14.33 15.50
N ALA A 50 1.22 13.32 16.37
CA ALA A 50 1.59 11.96 15.99
C ALA A 50 0.65 11.41 14.90
N PHE A 51 -0.66 11.65 14.99
CA PHE A 51 -1.60 11.25 13.95
C PHE A 51 -1.33 11.94 12.61
N LEU A 52 -0.98 13.23 12.62
CA LEU A 52 -0.61 13.97 11.40
C LEU A 52 0.68 13.42 10.78
N ALA A 53 1.71 13.17 11.59
CA ALA A 53 2.97 12.60 11.11
C ALA A 53 2.79 11.20 10.50
N LEU A 54 2.03 10.32 11.16
CA LEU A 54 1.70 9.00 10.64
C LEU A 54 0.85 9.08 9.38
N THR A 55 -0.03 10.08 9.28
CA THR A 55 -0.78 10.36 8.05
C THR A 55 0.15 10.63 6.88
N VAL A 56 1.16 11.49 7.07
CA VAL A 56 2.17 11.75 6.03
C VAL A 56 2.93 10.49 5.64
N ILE A 57 3.28 9.63 6.60
CA ILE A 57 4.00 8.38 6.36
C ILE A 57 3.19 7.42 5.49
N PHE A 58 1.96 7.08 5.88
CA PHE A 58 1.16 6.14 5.09
C PHE A 58 0.78 6.75 3.73
N THR A 59 0.52 8.07 3.68
CA THR A 59 0.21 8.76 2.41
C THR A 59 1.40 8.76 1.45
N THR A 60 2.63 8.82 1.99
CA THR A 60 3.82 8.65 1.15
C THR A 60 3.83 7.26 0.53
N GLY A 61 3.52 6.21 1.31
CA GLY A 61 3.34 4.86 0.77
C GLY A 61 2.25 4.79 -0.31
N GLU A 62 1.13 5.47 -0.10
CA GLU A 62 0.02 5.54 -1.05
C GLU A 62 0.42 6.08 -2.43
N ILE A 63 1.13 7.22 -2.45
CA ILE A 63 1.62 7.83 -3.68
C ILE A 63 2.55 6.86 -4.44
N ILE A 64 3.41 6.15 -3.70
CA ILE A 64 4.34 5.18 -4.28
C ILE A 64 3.57 4.00 -4.89
N ASN A 65 2.63 3.42 -4.15
CA ASN A 65 1.88 2.26 -4.64
C ASN A 65 1.05 2.61 -5.87
N ALA A 66 0.27 3.70 -5.79
CA ALA A 66 -0.68 4.13 -6.84
C ALA A 66 -0.02 4.34 -8.21
N THR A 67 1.27 4.67 -8.23
CA THR A 67 2.01 4.98 -9.46
C THR A 67 2.81 3.79 -10.00
N ASN A 68 3.04 2.75 -9.20
CA ASN A 68 3.85 1.59 -9.59
C ASN A 68 3.03 0.31 -9.80
N GLU A 69 1.93 0.12 -9.06
CA GLU A 69 1.12 -1.11 -9.10
C GLU A 69 0.51 -1.35 -10.50
N HIS A 70 -0.29 -0.40 -10.98
CA HIS A 70 -0.91 -0.51 -12.30
C HIS A 70 0.12 -0.54 -13.44
N PHE A 71 1.22 0.21 -13.29
CA PHE A 71 2.30 0.24 -14.26
C PHE A 71 2.97 -1.13 -14.41
N TYR A 72 3.28 -1.79 -13.28
CA TYR A 72 3.89 -3.11 -13.28
C TYR A 72 2.99 -4.16 -13.94
N VAL A 73 1.71 -4.20 -13.57
CA VAL A 73 0.77 -5.18 -14.12
C VAL A 73 0.55 -4.97 -15.61
N ALA A 74 0.42 -3.72 -16.06
CA ALA A 74 0.23 -3.41 -17.47
C ALA A 74 1.45 -3.81 -18.34
N ASN A 75 2.66 -3.60 -17.84
CA ASN A 75 3.88 -3.92 -18.59
C ASN A 75 4.20 -5.43 -18.61
N ASN A 76 3.77 -6.17 -17.59
CA ASN A 76 3.95 -7.62 -17.53
C ASN A 76 2.80 -8.42 -18.14
N THR A 77 1.80 -7.74 -18.73
CA THR A 77 0.67 -8.40 -19.41
C THR A 77 0.76 -8.21 -20.93
N PRO A 78 0.56 -9.29 -21.73
CA PRO A 78 0.42 -9.18 -23.18
C PRO A 78 -0.68 -8.20 -23.60
N ILE A 79 -0.45 -7.46 -24.68
CA ILE A 79 -1.37 -6.39 -25.16
C ILE A 79 -2.80 -6.91 -25.34
N SER A 80 -2.97 -8.12 -25.90
CA SER A 80 -4.28 -8.73 -26.15
C SER A 80 -5.09 -9.02 -24.88
N HIS A 81 -4.44 -9.13 -23.71
CA HIS A 81 -5.07 -9.50 -22.45
C HIS A 81 -4.96 -8.40 -21.38
N ARG A 82 -4.25 -7.30 -21.66
CA ARG A 82 -3.98 -6.21 -20.71
C ARG A 82 -5.23 -5.67 -20.03
N SER A 83 -6.31 -5.45 -20.79
CA SER A 83 -7.57 -4.95 -20.23
C SER A 83 -8.24 -5.96 -19.29
N ARG A 84 -8.13 -7.27 -19.57
CA ARG A 84 -8.69 -8.32 -18.72
C ARG A 84 -7.94 -8.43 -17.39
N PHE A 85 -6.61 -8.41 -17.42
CA PHE A 85 -5.81 -8.39 -16.19
C PHE A 85 -6.01 -7.10 -15.39
N SER A 86 -6.08 -5.95 -16.08
CA SER A 86 -6.32 -4.66 -15.41
C SER A 86 -7.69 -4.59 -14.75
N ALA A 87 -8.70 -5.30 -15.27
CA ALA A 87 -10.03 -5.38 -14.67
C ALA A 87 -10.10 -6.25 -13.39
N ILE A 88 -9.17 -7.19 -13.22
CA ILE A 88 -9.12 -8.03 -12.01
C ILE A 88 -8.66 -7.22 -10.79
N LEU A 89 -7.75 -6.27 -10.97
CA LEU A 89 -7.22 -5.45 -9.87
C LEU A 89 -8.34 -4.71 -9.08
N PRO A 90 -9.26 -3.95 -9.73
CA PRO A 90 -10.40 -3.36 -9.04
C PRO A 90 -11.31 -4.37 -8.32
N ILE A 91 -11.45 -5.59 -8.83
CA ILE A 91 -12.26 -6.63 -8.18
C ILE A 91 -11.60 -7.07 -6.87
N ILE A 92 -10.29 -7.30 -6.89
CA ILE A 92 -9.51 -7.66 -5.69
C ILE A 92 -9.58 -6.53 -4.66
N MET A 93 -9.31 -5.29 -5.09
CA MET A 93 -9.36 -4.11 -4.22
C MET A 93 -10.78 -3.89 -3.65
N GLY A 94 -11.81 -3.97 -4.49
CA GLY A 94 -13.20 -3.82 -4.10
C GLY A 94 -13.64 -4.88 -3.09
N THR A 95 -13.18 -6.12 -3.25
CA THR A 95 -13.41 -7.19 -2.27
C THR A 95 -12.75 -6.85 -0.93
N GLY A 96 -11.51 -6.37 -0.95
CA GLY A 96 -10.82 -5.90 0.25
C GLY A 96 -11.59 -4.77 0.95
N HIS A 97 -12.05 -3.78 0.19
CA HIS A 97 -12.85 -2.66 0.71
C HIS A 97 -14.22 -3.08 1.28
N ALA A 98 -14.82 -4.14 0.75
CA ALA A 98 -16.09 -4.67 1.27
C ALA A 98 -15.89 -5.47 2.56
N VAL A 99 -14.82 -6.27 2.63
CA VAL A 99 -14.55 -7.17 3.77
C VAL A 99 -13.91 -6.42 4.95
N ALA A 100 -13.07 -5.42 4.69
CA ALA A 100 -12.31 -4.73 5.72
C ALA A 100 -13.19 -4.05 6.80
N PRO A 101 -14.30 -3.35 6.49
CA PRO A 101 -15.18 -2.78 7.51
C PRO A 101 -15.87 -3.83 8.38
N ILE A 102 -16.23 -4.98 7.80
CA ILE A 102 -16.89 -6.08 8.53
C ILE A 102 -15.90 -6.65 9.56
N ILE A 103 -14.71 -7.06 9.10
CA ILE A 103 -13.67 -7.62 9.98
C ILE A 103 -13.20 -6.56 10.99
N GLY A 104 -12.94 -5.34 10.52
CA GLY A 104 -12.43 -4.26 11.34
C GLY A 104 -13.41 -3.81 12.42
N GLY A 105 -14.70 -3.73 12.07
CA GLY A 105 -15.78 -3.46 13.02
C GLY A 105 -15.86 -4.53 14.11
N SER A 106 -15.83 -5.81 13.73
CA SER A 106 -15.83 -6.91 14.69
C SER A 106 -14.60 -6.93 15.60
N ILE A 107 -13.42 -6.56 15.10
CA ILE A 107 -12.20 -6.44 15.93
C ILE A 107 -12.34 -5.31 16.95
N ILE A 108 -12.85 -4.15 16.52
CA ILE A 108 -13.07 -3.01 17.41
C ILE A 108 -14.08 -3.38 18.51
N GLU A 109 -15.19 -4.02 18.15
CA GLU A 109 -16.26 -4.39 19.08
C GLU A 109 -15.81 -5.44 20.11
N ALA A 110 -15.09 -6.48 19.68
CA ALA A 110 -14.68 -7.57 20.55
C ALA A 110 -13.39 -7.29 21.33
N HIS A 111 -12.52 -6.42 20.82
CA HIS A 111 -11.19 -6.18 21.39
C HIS A 111 -10.92 -4.69 21.57
N SER A 112 -10.26 -4.04 20.61
CA SER A 112 -9.86 -2.63 20.72
C SER A 112 -9.43 -2.04 19.38
N MET A 113 -9.43 -0.72 19.31
CA MET A 113 -8.89 0.05 18.17
C MET A 113 -7.39 -0.23 17.94
N ASN A 114 -6.63 -0.47 19.01
CA ASN A 114 -5.19 -0.72 18.92
C ASN A 114 -4.90 -2.04 18.19
N LEU A 115 -5.68 -3.08 18.49
CA LEU A 115 -5.54 -4.37 17.82
C LEU A 115 -5.89 -4.27 16.33
N LEU A 116 -6.89 -3.46 15.96
CA LEU A 116 -7.21 -3.18 14.56
C LEU A 116 -6.01 -2.58 13.82
N TRP A 117 -5.38 -1.56 14.38
CA TRP A 117 -4.22 -0.89 13.77
C TRP A 117 -3.02 -1.83 13.58
N ILE A 118 -2.71 -2.63 14.60
CA ILE A 118 -1.63 -3.63 14.53
C ILE A 118 -1.96 -4.72 13.50
N SER A 119 -3.19 -5.22 13.48
CA SER A 119 -3.62 -6.24 12.50
C SER A 119 -3.57 -5.72 11.07
N THR A 120 -3.93 -4.46 10.85
CA THR A 120 -3.85 -3.77 9.55
C THR A 120 -2.39 -3.63 9.11
N GLY A 121 -1.51 -3.20 10.02
CA GLY A 121 -0.08 -3.11 9.77
C GLY A 121 0.56 -4.47 9.45
N LEU A 122 0.14 -5.53 10.15
CA LEU A 122 0.58 -6.90 9.87
C LEU A 122 0.10 -7.38 8.49
N GLY A 123 -1.15 -7.10 8.11
CA GLY A 123 -1.66 -7.40 6.78
C GLY A 123 -0.86 -6.70 5.67
N ALA A 124 -0.55 -5.41 5.87
CA ALA A 124 0.32 -4.66 4.95
C ALA A 124 1.73 -5.23 4.87
N LEU A 125 2.30 -5.71 6.00
CA LEU A 125 3.59 -6.36 6.03
C LEU A 125 3.59 -7.68 5.25
N ILE A 126 2.57 -8.52 5.43
CA ILE A 126 2.41 -9.78 4.69
C ILE A 126 2.31 -9.51 3.19
N GLY A 127 1.50 -8.53 2.78
CA GLY A 127 1.42 -8.11 1.39
C GLY A 127 2.75 -7.62 0.83
N SER A 128 3.46 -6.76 1.58
CA SER A 128 4.80 -6.26 1.21
C SER A 128 5.82 -7.39 1.04
N LEU A 129 5.81 -8.39 1.94
CA LEU A 129 6.67 -9.57 1.86
C LEU A 129 6.37 -10.40 0.60
N GLY A 130 5.08 -10.59 0.26
CA GLY A 130 4.69 -11.27 -0.98
C GLY A 130 5.26 -10.59 -2.22
N ILE A 131 5.17 -9.26 -2.30
CA ILE A 131 5.75 -8.47 -3.40
C ILE A 131 7.29 -8.52 -3.37
N PHE A 132 7.90 -8.51 -2.19
CA PHE A 132 9.35 -8.63 -2.07
C PHE A 132 9.87 -9.99 -2.57
N ILE A 133 9.17 -11.08 -2.24
CA ILE A 133 9.47 -12.41 -2.77
C ILE A 133 9.35 -12.40 -4.30
N LEU A 134 8.28 -11.81 -4.84
CA LEU A 134 8.11 -11.66 -6.30
C LEU A 134 9.30 -10.90 -6.92
N TYR A 135 9.74 -9.81 -6.30
CA TYR A 135 10.91 -9.05 -6.74
C TYR A 135 12.19 -9.89 -6.78
N LEU A 136 12.42 -10.73 -5.76
CA LEU A 136 13.57 -11.63 -5.74
C LEU A 136 13.49 -12.73 -6.80
N THR A 137 12.28 -13.23 -7.11
CA THR A 137 12.09 -14.24 -8.16
C THR A 137 12.30 -13.68 -9.56
N GLU A 138 11.86 -12.45 -9.82
CA GLU A 138 12.01 -11.81 -11.13
C GLU A 138 13.46 -11.35 -11.39
N LYS A 139 14.20 -11.00 -10.33
CA LYS A 139 15.62 -10.60 -10.44
C LYS A 139 16.56 -11.78 -10.67
N LYS A 140 16.17 -13.01 -10.33
CA LYS A 140 16.96 -14.20 -10.65
C LYS A 140 16.91 -14.43 -12.17
N PRO A 141 18.06 -14.62 -12.85
CA PRO A 141 18.04 -15.01 -14.25
C PRO A 141 17.21 -16.30 -14.37
N ARG A 142 16.24 -16.25 -15.26
CA ARG A 142 15.35 -17.38 -15.57
C ARG A 142 16.23 -18.47 -16.20
N ASN A 143 16.71 -19.40 -15.37
CA ASN A 143 17.46 -20.59 -15.81
C ASN A 143 16.62 -21.44 -16.77
#